data_AF-A0A3N5WUH3-F1
#
_entry.id   AF-A0A3N5WUH3-F1
#
_cell.length_a   1.000
_cell.length_b   1.000
_cell.length_c   1.000
_cell.angle_alpha   90.00
_cell.angle_beta   90.00
_cell.angle_gamma   90.00
#
_symmetry.space_group_name_H-M   'P 1'
#
loop_
_entity.id
_entity.type
_entity.pdbx_description
1 polymer ?
#
loop_
_entity_poly.entity_id
_entity_poly.type
_entity_poly.pdbx_seq_one_letter_code
_entity_poly.pdbx_strand_id
1 'polypeptide(L)'
;MDIGQSFDETVAYYDQWIKKAIPGYNDLFSVALQVIPFDLEAPISVLDLGAGTGLFSQYVSSHYPRASFLLMDLAVELLEIARRRF
;
A
#
# COMPACT_ATOMS: atom_id res chain seq x y z
N MET A 1 1.65 1.19 -27.22
CA MET A 1 1.25 1.34 -25.81
C MET A 1 1.74 0.12 -25.10
N ASP A 2 2.77 0.26 -24.28
CA ASP A 2 3.21 -0.82 -23.40
C ASP A 2 2.40 -0.78 -22.08
N ILE A 3 2.58 -1.81 -21.26
CA ILE A 3 1.86 -1.95 -19.99
C ILE A 3 2.20 -0.79 -19.03
N GLY A 4 3.43 -0.26 -19.09
CA GLY A 4 3.87 0.85 -18.25
C GLY A 4 3.11 2.14 -18.57
N GLN A 5 3.07 2.54 -19.84
CA GLN A 5 2.37 3.75 -20.26
C GLN A 5 0.87 3.73 -19.96
N SER A 6 0.19 2.60 -20.24
CA SER A 6 -1.25 2.49 -19.93
C SER A 6 -1.52 2.57 -18.43
N PHE A 7 -0.55 2.17 -17.61
CA PHE A 7 -0.65 2.21 -16.17
C PHE A 7 -0.42 3.63 -15.64
N ASP A 8 0.60 4.34 -16.14
CA ASP A 8 0.91 5.74 -15.78
C ASP A 8 -0.27 6.70 -15.96
N GLU A 9 -1.06 6.54 -17.01
CA GLU A 9 -2.27 7.36 -17.27
C GLU A 9 -3.39 7.12 -16.23
N THR A 10 -3.38 5.98 -15.56
CA THR A 10 -4.40 5.59 -14.56
C THR A 10 -4.03 5.97 -13.13
N VAL A 11 -2.76 6.31 -12.92
CA VAL A 11 -2.17 6.57 -11.61
C VAL A 11 -2.93 7.64 -10.81
N ALA A 12 -3.42 8.69 -11.48
CA ALA A 12 -4.14 9.81 -10.84
C ALA A 12 -5.45 9.38 -10.14
N TYR A 13 -6.08 8.30 -10.59
CA TYR A 13 -7.34 7.79 -10.03
C TYR A 13 -7.22 6.34 -9.51
N TYR A 14 -6.00 5.79 -9.51
CA TYR A 14 -5.72 4.39 -9.15
C TYR A 14 -6.30 4.02 -7.78
N ASP A 15 -6.08 4.85 -6.77
CA ASP A 15 -6.58 4.65 -5.41
C ASP A 15 -8.11 4.49 -5.33
N GLN A 16 -8.85 5.27 -6.10
CA GLN A 16 -10.32 5.20 -6.11
C GLN A 16 -10.81 4.03 -6.96
N TRP A 17 -10.10 3.75 -8.06
CA TRP A 17 -10.41 2.66 -8.95
C TRP A 17 -10.20 1.31 -8.30
N ILE A 18 -9.06 1.09 -7.62
CA ILE A 18 -8.74 -0.21 -7.02
C ILE A 18 -9.74 -0.61 -5.92
N LYS A 19 -10.25 0.37 -5.17
CA LYS A 19 -11.31 0.17 -4.16
C LYS A 19 -12.63 -0.30 -4.77
N LYS A 20 -12.93 0.10 -6.01
CA LYS A 20 -14.13 -0.32 -6.75
C LYS A 20 -13.90 -1.62 -7.51
N ALA A 21 -12.68 -1.84 -7.98
CA ALA A 21 -12.31 -2.96 -8.83
C ALA A 21 -12.12 -4.26 -8.05
N ILE A 22 -11.66 -4.20 -6.80
CA ILE A 22 -11.46 -5.37 -5.94
C ILE A 22 -12.69 -5.62 -5.08
N PRO A 23 -13.46 -6.71 -5.30
CA PRO A 23 -14.51 -7.13 -4.38
C PRO A 23 -13.91 -7.42 -3.01
N GLY A 24 -14.51 -6.91 -1.94
CA GLY A 24 -14.01 -7.10 -0.57
C GLY A 24 -12.68 -6.38 -0.29
N TYR A 25 -12.37 -5.29 -1.00
CA TYR A 25 -11.13 -4.51 -0.81
C TYR A 25 -10.81 -4.22 0.68
N ASN A 26 -11.82 -3.80 1.46
CA ASN A 26 -11.64 -3.51 2.88
C ASN A 26 -11.36 -4.78 3.69
N ASP A 27 -12.04 -5.89 3.38
CA ASP A 27 -11.86 -7.16 4.08
C ASP A 27 -10.46 -7.74 3.80
N LEU A 28 -9.97 -7.61 2.56
CA LEU A 28 -8.62 -7.99 2.18
C LEU A 28 -7.59 -7.28 3.08
N PHE A 29 -7.70 -5.97 3.23
CA PHE A 29 -6.79 -5.18 4.05
C PHE A 29 -6.93 -5.53 5.53
N SER A 30 -8.16 -5.69 6.02
CA SER A 30 -8.43 -6.01 7.42
C SER A 30 -7.88 -7.39 7.81
N VAL A 31 -8.11 -8.42 6.99
CA VAL A 31 -7.59 -9.78 7.25
C VAL A 31 -6.06 -9.79 7.16
N ALA A 32 -5.47 -9.10 6.19
CA ALA A 32 -4.01 -9.01 6.07
C ALA A 32 -3.36 -8.31 7.29
N LEU A 33 -4.02 -7.31 7.88
CA LEU A 33 -3.57 -6.69 9.12
C LEU A 33 -3.67 -7.65 10.31
N GLN A 34 -4.76 -8.41 10.43
CA GLN A 34 -5.03 -9.31 11.57
C GLN A 34 -4.03 -10.47 11.69
N VAL A 35 -3.37 -10.86 10.61
CA VAL A 35 -2.38 -11.95 10.63
C VAL A 35 -0.98 -11.48 11.02
N ILE A 36 -0.75 -10.18 11.20
CA ILE A 36 0.53 -9.63 11.66
C ILE A 36 0.71 -10.04 13.15
N PRO A 37 1.72 -10.89 13.49
CA PRO A 37 1.79 -11.56 14.79
C PRO A 37 2.48 -10.70 15.86
N PHE A 38 2.18 -9.40 15.89
CA PHE A 38 2.78 -8.44 16.81
C PHE A 38 1.71 -7.57 17.46
N ASP A 39 1.96 -7.17 18.71
CA ASP A 39 1.14 -6.17 19.39
C ASP A 39 1.11 -4.87 18.59
N LEU A 40 -0.04 -4.19 18.56
CA LEU A 40 -0.22 -2.93 17.82
C LEU A 40 0.79 -1.85 18.22
N GLU A 41 1.19 -1.85 19.49
CA GLU A 41 2.20 -0.93 20.00
C GLU A 41 3.62 -1.45 19.75
N ALA A 42 3.87 -2.68 19.31
CA ALA A 42 5.25 -3.16 19.14
C ALA A 42 6.02 -2.32 18.09
N PRO A 43 7.28 -1.91 18.34
CA PRO A 43 8.11 -1.26 17.34
C PRO A 43 8.59 -2.31 16.33
N ILE A 44 7.83 -2.48 15.23
CA ILE A 44 8.11 -3.45 14.18
C ILE A 44 8.75 -2.79 12.95
N SER A 45 9.53 -3.54 12.19
CA SER A 45 10.00 -3.14 10.86
C SER A 45 9.23 -3.90 9.79
N VAL A 46 8.57 -3.15 8.90
CA VAL A 46 7.71 -3.68 7.84
C VAL A 46 8.37 -3.45 6.48
N LEU A 47 8.46 -4.50 5.68
CA LEU A 47 8.85 -4.45 4.27
C LEU A 47 7.60 -4.72 3.41
N ASP A 48 7.17 -3.71 2.65
CA ASP A 48 6.04 -3.81 1.72
C ASP A 48 6.56 -4.04 0.30
N LEU A 49 6.33 -5.24 -0.23
CA LEU A 49 6.81 -5.69 -1.54
C LEU A 49 5.70 -5.55 -2.58
N GLY A 50 5.95 -4.78 -3.64
CA GLY A 50 4.88 -4.38 -4.56
C GLY A 50 3.97 -3.34 -3.92
N ALA A 51 4.56 -2.39 -3.20
CA ALA A 51 3.83 -1.43 -2.35
C ALA A 51 2.90 -0.50 -3.15
N GLY A 52 3.12 -0.35 -4.45
CA GLY A 52 2.40 0.55 -5.33
C GLY A 52 2.34 1.96 -4.76
N THR A 53 1.14 2.53 -4.68
CA THR A 53 0.90 3.87 -4.13
C THR A 53 1.00 3.95 -2.59
N GLY A 54 1.38 2.86 -1.92
CA GLY A 54 1.54 2.78 -0.45
C GLY A 54 0.23 2.61 0.32
N LEU A 55 -0.86 2.20 -0.33
CA LEU A 55 -2.19 2.07 0.30
C LEU A 55 -2.21 1.10 1.48
N PHE A 56 -1.62 -0.09 1.33
CA PHE A 56 -1.60 -1.08 2.41
C PHE A 56 -0.65 -0.67 3.53
N SER A 57 0.56 -0.21 3.20
CA SER A 57 1.47 0.41 4.19
C SER A 57 0.81 1.52 5.02
N GLN A 58 0.02 2.41 4.40
CA GLN A 58 -0.72 3.46 5.13
C GLN A 58 -1.80 2.85 6.05
N TYR A 59 -2.48 1.81 5.59
CA TYR A 59 -3.47 1.11 6.40
C TYR A 59 -2.81 0.47 7.63
N VAL A 60 -1.68 -0.22 7.46
CA VAL A 60 -0.92 -0.82 8.57
C VAL A 60 -0.35 0.25 9.51
N SER A 61 0.22 1.34 8.99
CA SER A 61 0.82 2.40 9.82
C SER A 61 -0.21 3.10 10.71
N SER A 62 -1.46 3.20 10.27
CA SER A 62 -2.56 3.74 11.09
C SER A 62 -2.94 2.87 12.29
N HIS A 63 -2.57 1.58 12.28
CA HIS A 63 -2.84 0.62 13.37
C HIS A 63 -1.58 0.27 14.18
N TYR A 64 -0.39 0.38 13.58
CA TYR A 64 0.89 0.15 14.22
C TYR A 64 1.68 1.48 14.32
N PRO A 65 1.37 2.36 15.28
CA PRO A 65 1.93 3.72 15.33
C PRO A 65 3.44 3.78 15.56
N ARG A 66 4.06 2.70 16.06
CA ARG A 66 5.51 2.59 16.28
C ARG A 66 6.24 1.80 15.20
N ALA A 67 5.55 1.40 14.13
CA ALA A 67 6.17 0.67 13.03
C ALA A 67 7.03 1.59 12.15
N SER A 68 8.10 1.02 11.60
CA SER A 68 8.90 1.61 10.53
C SER A 68 8.67 0.85 9.23
N PHE A 69 8.66 1.55 8.10
CA PHE A 69 8.27 0.99 6.82
C PHE A 69 9.37 1.18 5.76
N LEU A 70 9.62 0.13 4.99
CA LEU A 70 10.38 0.17 3.75
C LEU A 70 9.46 -0.31 2.62
N LEU A 71 9.19 0.57 1.64
CA LEU A 71 8.35 0.25 0.50
C LEU A 71 9.23 -0.03 -0.72
N MET A 72 8.95 -1.13 -1.40
CA MET A 72 9.64 -1.55 -2.62
C MET A 72 8.62 -1.83 -3.72
N ASP A 73 8.84 -1.26 -4.90
CA ASP A 73 8.05 -1.53 -6.10
C ASP A 73 8.95 -1.35 -7.34
N LEU A 74 8.58 -2.00 -8.44
CA LEU A 74 9.26 -1.81 -9.73
C LEU A 74 8.71 -0.59 -10.48
N ALA A 75 7.48 -0.18 -10.19
CA ALA A 75 6.87 1.03 -10.74
C ALA A 75 7.30 2.27 -9.94
N VAL A 76 8.35 2.94 -10.40
CA VAL A 76 8.96 4.10 -9.73
C VAL A 76 7.94 5.25 -9.57
N GLU A 77 7.07 5.43 -10.56
CA GLU A 77 6.01 6.43 -10.59
C GLU A 77 4.99 6.24 -9.46
N LEU A 78 4.70 4.98 -9.09
CA LEU A 78 3.84 4.67 -7.93
C LEU A 78 4.54 4.98 -6.62
N LEU A 79 5.83 4.68 -6.52
CA LEU A 79 6.63 5.02 -5.33
C LEU A 79 6.71 6.52 -5.11
N GLU A 80 6.72 7.35 -6.16
CA GLU A 80 6.62 8.80 -6.01
C GLU A 80 5.30 9.24 -5.37
N ILE A 81 4.21 8.51 -5.60
CA ILE A 81 2.93 8.76 -4.91
C ILE A 81 2.96 8.25 -3.49
N ALA A 82 3.51 7.05 -3.27
CA ALA A 82 3.72 6.55 -1.91
C ALA A 82 4.54 7.56 -1.10
N ARG A 83 5.61 8.13 -1.66
CA ARG A 83 6.47 9.13 -1.03
C ARG A 83 5.75 10.44 -0.67
N ARG A 84 4.69 10.81 -1.41
CA ARG A 84 3.85 11.98 -1.07
C ARG A 84 2.77 11.67 -0.03
N ARG A 85 2.48 10.39 0.19
CA ARG A 85 1.45 9.93 1.14
C ARG A 85 1.95 9.93 2.59
N PHE A 86 3.24 9.74 2.79
CA PHE A 86 3.92 9.74 4.10
C PHE A 86 4.71 11.03 4.29
#